data_AF-A0A9E2ZZH5-F1
#
_entry.id   AF-A0A9E2ZZH5-F1
#
_cell.length_a   1.000
_cell.length_b   1.000
_cell.length_c   1.000
_cell.angle_alpha   90.00
_cell.angle_beta   90.00
_cell.angle_gamma   90.00
#
_symmetry.space_group_name_H-M   'P 1'
#
loop_
_entity.id
_entity.type
_entity.pdbx_description
1 polymer ?
#
loop_
_entity_poly.entity_id
_entity_poly.type
_entity_poly.pdbx_seq_one_letter_code
_entity_poly.pdbx_strand_id
1 'polypeptide(L)'
;MGEQKRRAQAGAGGKRDDRPALALAERAQALLAQSAFAPALEHLMRALELAPHLDALWAQFGEVIRFFNFRHPLDARIRALLERALEHPAVDPGELVRPITSAALSRDNPFAEPLLLRLMQDAIVRDARLQELIGAERPRADLALEVRTAIAHQCFNTEYLLDDSAAPPASTLKQPADYARYAAYRPLHTLHDAERVAADLAKTPLALLAQRQIVEPLEERRLAAEIPTIGKPQGAVSTAVRQQYEANPYPRWIRTQTHFNAAPLADIVRELFPGTPAKAGAARILVAGCGTGQNAIATARRFADSTVLAVDLSLASLGYAKRKTEELGVSNIAYRHADLLALGAL
;
A
#
# COMPACT_ATOMS: atom_id res chain seq x y z
N MET A 1 16.14 53.19 8.83
CA MET A 1 15.58 52.99 7.46
C MET A 1 16.35 51.90 6.67
N GLY A 2 16.78 50.81 7.32
CA GLY A 2 17.62 49.76 6.70
C GLY A 2 17.20 48.32 7.01
N GLU A 3 16.35 48.08 8.02
CA GLU A 3 15.91 46.72 8.40
C GLU A 3 14.56 46.31 7.82
N GLN A 4 13.66 47.26 7.51
CA GLN A 4 12.38 46.95 6.84
C GLN A 4 12.55 46.58 5.35
N LYS A 5 13.67 46.95 4.71
CA LYS A 5 13.99 46.53 3.32
C LYS A 5 14.57 45.12 3.23
N ARG A 6 15.11 44.55 4.32
CA ARG A 6 15.63 43.16 4.32
C ARG A 6 14.54 42.11 4.54
N ARG A 7 13.44 42.46 5.22
CA ARG A 7 12.28 41.55 5.38
C ARG A 7 11.37 41.47 4.15
N ALA A 8 11.48 42.40 3.20
CA ALA A 8 10.73 42.38 1.94
C ALA A 8 11.42 41.56 0.82
N GLN A 9 12.64 41.05 1.03
CA GLN A 9 13.40 40.26 0.05
C GLN A 9 13.50 38.76 0.37
N ALA A 10 12.82 38.27 1.42
CA ALA A 10 12.76 36.84 1.76
C ALA A 10 11.50 36.12 1.22
N GLY A 11 10.68 36.80 0.42
CA GLY A 11 9.39 36.31 -0.09
C GLY A 11 9.31 36.04 -1.60
N ALA A 12 10.44 36.03 -2.31
CA ALA A 12 10.48 35.73 -3.74
C ALA A 12 11.21 34.40 -3.98
N GLY A 13 10.64 33.30 -3.52
CA GLY A 13 10.92 32.00 -4.10
C GLY A 13 10.45 32.05 -5.55
N GLY A 14 11.37 32.25 -6.49
CA GLY A 14 11.05 32.21 -7.91
C GLY A 14 10.28 30.92 -8.19
N LYS A 15 9.10 31.03 -8.81
CA LYS A 15 8.33 29.86 -9.26
C LYS A 15 9.30 28.99 -10.05
N ARG A 16 9.60 27.79 -9.54
CA ARG A 16 10.42 26.83 -10.27
C ARG A 16 9.74 26.59 -11.61
N ASP A 17 10.50 26.76 -12.69
CA ASP A 17 9.98 26.52 -14.02
C ASP A 17 9.96 25.01 -14.28
N ASP A 18 8.79 24.40 -14.03
CA ASP A 18 8.59 22.96 -14.18
C ASP A 18 8.33 22.55 -15.64
N ARG A 19 8.18 23.50 -16.57
CA ARG A 19 7.89 23.23 -18.00
C ARG A 19 8.88 22.26 -18.65
N PRO A 20 10.21 22.35 -18.43
CA PRO A 20 11.15 21.40 -19.00
C PRO A 20 10.96 19.97 -18.48
N ALA A 21 10.60 19.81 -17.20
CA ALA A 21 10.34 18.50 -16.61
C ALA A 21 9.04 17.89 -17.15
N LEU A 22 7.98 18.70 -17.28
CA LEU A 22 6.70 18.28 -17.85
C LEU A 22 6.85 17.88 -19.33
N ALA A 23 7.63 18.61 -20.12
CA ALA A 23 7.90 18.26 -21.51
C ALA A 23 8.65 16.92 -21.65
N LEU A 24 9.52 16.57 -20.69
CA LEU A 24 10.17 15.26 -20.65
C LEU A 24 9.18 14.15 -20.29
N ALA A 25 8.26 14.41 -19.36
CA ALA A 25 7.22 13.46 -18.99
C ALA A 25 6.25 13.19 -20.16
N GLU A 26 5.84 14.22 -20.89
CA GLU A 26 5.02 14.06 -22.11
C GLU A 26 5.73 13.21 -23.17
N ARG A 27 7.04 13.44 -23.38
CA ARG A 27 7.85 12.59 -24.27
C ARG A 27 7.93 11.15 -23.78
N ALA A 28 8.10 10.93 -22.48
CA ALA A 28 8.09 9.60 -21.91
C ALA A 28 6.75 8.90 -22.18
N GLN A 29 5.62 9.58 -21.97
CA GLN A 29 4.29 9.03 -22.30
C GLN A 29 4.15 8.65 -23.77
N ALA A 30 4.61 9.52 -24.69
CA ALA A 30 4.60 9.21 -26.13
C ALA A 30 5.46 7.98 -26.48
N LEU A 31 6.59 7.79 -25.80
CA LEU A 31 7.46 6.63 -25.96
C LEU A 31 6.84 5.36 -25.37
N LEU A 32 6.14 5.45 -24.23
CA LEU A 32 5.40 4.33 -23.65
C LEU A 32 4.28 3.85 -24.57
N ALA A 33 3.56 4.76 -25.22
CA ALA A 33 2.56 4.41 -26.24
C ALA A 33 3.15 3.63 -27.42
N GLN A 34 4.47 3.73 -27.63
CA GLN A 34 5.23 3.00 -28.64
C GLN A 34 5.97 1.78 -28.06
N SER A 35 5.71 1.40 -26.81
CA SER A 35 6.42 0.33 -26.08
C SER A 35 7.94 0.57 -25.93
N ALA A 36 8.41 1.81 -26.05
CA ALA A 36 9.81 2.19 -25.90
C ALA A 36 10.15 2.50 -24.43
N PHE A 37 10.15 1.46 -23.59
CA PHE A 37 10.27 1.60 -22.13
C PHE A 37 11.61 2.21 -21.65
N ALA A 38 12.75 1.76 -22.17
CA ALA A 38 14.06 2.25 -21.70
C ALA A 38 14.28 3.74 -21.99
N PRO A 39 14.02 4.25 -23.20
CA PRO A 39 14.02 5.69 -23.46
C PRO A 39 13.02 6.47 -22.60
N ALA A 40 11.82 5.92 -22.37
CA ALA A 40 10.82 6.56 -21.51
C ALA A 40 11.31 6.70 -20.06
N LEU A 41 11.93 5.65 -19.52
CA LEU A 41 12.51 5.66 -18.18
C LEU A 41 13.60 6.74 -18.07
N GLU A 42 14.50 6.85 -19.04
CA GLU A 42 15.54 7.88 -19.04
C GLU A 42 14.97 9.31 -19.03
N HIS A 43 13.93 9.56 -19.81
CA HIS A 43 13.24 10.85 -19.79
C HIS A 43 12.59 11.15 -18.43
N LEU A 44 11.96 10.16 -17.79
CA LEU A 44 11.37 10.32 -16.47
C LEU A 44 12.42 10.55 -15.38
N MET A 45 13.53 9.81 -15.42
CA MET A 45 14.63 10.02 -14.48
C MET A 45 15.20 11.44 -14.62
N ARG A 46 15.31 11.96 -15.85
CA ARG A 46 15.73 13.35 -16.09
C ARG A 46 14.68 14.36 -15.64
N ALA A 47 13.39 14.07 -15.83
CA ALA A 47 12.31 14.93 -15.34
C ALA A 47 12.34 15.03 -13.81
N LEU A 48 12.57 13.92 -13.11
CA LEU A 48 12.69 13.87 -11.64
C LEU A 48 13.92 14.61 -11.10
N GLU A 49 15.00 14.71 -11.86
CA GLU A 49 16.14 15.57 -11.49
C GLU A 49 15.77 17.06 -11.53
N LEU A 50 14.94 17.46 -12.50
CA LEU A 50 14.54 18.85 -12.71
C LEU A 50 13.44 19.29 -11.74
N ALA A 51 12.44 18.43 -11.49
CA ALA A 51 11.28 18.75 -10.68
C ALA A 51 10.91 17.61 -9.71
N PRO A 52 11.79 17.27 -8.76
CA PRO A 52 11.55 16.17 -7.81
C PRO A 52 10.38 16.38 -6.85
N HIS A 53 9.82 17.59 -6.78
CA HIS A 53 8.65 17.94 -5.95
C HIS A 53 7.31 17.60 -6.61
N LEU A 54 7.31 17.14 -7.87
CA LEU A 54 6.09 16.80 -8.59
C LEU A 54 5.70 15.34 -8.39
N ASP A 55 4.64 15.10 -7.63
CA ASP A 55 4.07 13.77 -7.37
C ASP A 55 3.76 12.99 -8.66
N ALA A 56 3.26 13.67 -9.68
CA ALA A 56 2.92 13.06 -10.96
C ALA A 56 4.12 12.40 -11.66
N LEU A 57 5.33 12.96 -11.50
CA LEU A 57 6.54 12.38 -12.08
C LEU A 57 6.95 11.10 -11.35
N TRP A 58 6.78 11.07 -10.03
CA TRP A 58 7.05 9.87 -9.22
C TRP A 58 6.09 8.74 -9.54
N ALA A 59 4.79 9.04 -9.64
CA ALA A 59 3.79 8.07 -10.05
C ALA A 59 4.14 7.44 -11.41
N GLN A 60 4.43 8.27 -12.43
CA GLN A 60 4.85 7.79 -13.75
C GLN A 60 6.14 6.99 -13.71
N PHE A 61 7.13 7.41 -12.90
CA PHE A 61 8.37 6.65 -12.72
C PHE A 61 8.10 5.24 -12.20
N GLY A 62 7.24 5.09 -11.17
CA GLY A 62 6.80 3.80 -10.66
C GLY A 62 6.17 2.92 -11.75
N GLU A 63 5.20 3.47 -12.49
CA GLU A 63 4.49 2.76 -13.57
C GLU A 63 5.41 2.27 -14.70
N VAL A 64 6.54 2.93 -14.92
CA VAL A 64 7.52 2.54 -15.94
C VAL A 64 8.58 1.59 -15.39
N ILE A 65 9.14 1.88 -14.21
CA ILE A 65 10.26 1.09 -13.67
C ILE A 65 9.85 -0.33 -13.29
N ARG A 66 8.56 -0.58 -13.03
CA ARG A 66 8.00 -1.92 -12.77
C ARG A 66 8.29 -2.96 -13.85
N PHE A 67 8.60 -2.53 -15.07
CA PHE A 67 8.91 -3.42 -16.19
C PHE A 67 10.38 -3.85 -16.25
N PHE A 68 11.24 -3.25 -15.43
CA PHE A 68 12.68 -3.45 -15.48
C PHE A 68 13.14 -4.51 -14.48
N ASN A 69 14.13 -5.28 -14.91
CA ASN A 69 14.92 -6.13 -14.03
C ASN A 69 16.29 -5.49 -13.88
N PHE A 70 16.82 -5.50 -12.67
CA PHE A 70 18.17 -5.04 -12.38
C PHE A 70 19.03 -6.19 -11.86
N ARG A 71 20.35 -5.98 -11.87
CA ARG A 71 21.33 -6.86 -11.25
C ARG A 71 22.21 -6.04 -10.31
N HIS A 72 22.73 -6.69 -9.29
CA HIS A 72 23.72 -6.12 -8.39
C HIS A 72 25.09 -6.05 -9.09
N PRO A 73 25.86 -4.96 -8.94
CA PRO A 73 25.49 -3.71 -8.24
C PRO A 73 24.52 -2.85 -9.04
N LEU A 74 23.57 -2.22 -8.34
CA LEU A 74 22.69 -1.21 -8.93
C LEU A 74 23.50 0.02 -9.33
N ASP A 75 23.16 0.60 -10.49
CA ASP A 75 23.60 1.95 -10.84
C ASP A 75 23.21 2.96 -9.75
N ALA A 76 24.11 3.91 -9.46
CA ALA A 76 23.94 4.86 -8.35
C ALA A 76 22.71 5.75 -8.50
N ARG A 77 22.37 6.15 -9.74
CA ARG A 77 21.19 6.97 -10.04
C ARG A 77 19.92 6.18 -9.84
N ILE A 78 19.87 4.94 -10.33
CA ILE A 78 18.73 4.03 -10.12
C ILE A 78 18.54 3.74 -8.62
N ARG A 79 19.62 3.44 -7.88
CA ARG A 79 19.55 3.21 -6.43
C ARG A 79 18.91 4.40 -5.71
N ALA A 80 19.41 5.61 -5.94
CA ALA A 80 18.90 6.81 -5.27
C ALA A 80 17.42 7.08 -5.61
N LEU A 81 16.99 6.79 -6.84
CA LEU A 81 15.58 6.94 -7.24
C LEU A 81 14.69 5.87 -6.61
N LEU A 82 15.13 4.60 -6.55
CA LEU A 82 14.38 3.53 -5.89
C LEU A 82 14.22 3.78 -4.38
N GLU A 83 15.28 4.24 -3.70
CA GLU A 83 15.24 4.60 -2.28
C GLU A 83 14.22 5.70 -2.01
N ARG A 84 14.21 6.75 -2.84
CA ARG A 84 13.24 7.84 -2.71
C ARG A 84 11.83 7.42 -3.10
N ALA A 85 11.67 6.64 -4.16
CA ALA A 85 10.38 6.17 -4.64
C ALA A 85 9.69 5.28 -3.60
N LEU A 86 10.44 4.42 -2.91
CA LEU A 86 9.89 3.52 -1.90
C LEU A 86 9.23 4.28 -0.73
N GLU A 87 9.76 5.46 -0.38
CA GLU A 87 9.21 6.31 0.67
C GLU A 87 8.20 7.37 0.14
N HIS A 88 7.99 7.44 -1.18
CA HIS A 88 7.18 8.50 -1.78
C HIS A 88 5.67 8.18 -1.74
N PRO A 89 4.78 9.09 -1.30
CA PRO A 89 3.34 8.82 -1.19
C PRO A 89 2.62 8.65 -2.54
N ALA A 90 3.18 9.22 -3.61
CA ALA A 90 2.67 9.10 -4.97
C ALA A 90 3.07 7.79 -5.68
N VAL A 91 3.99 7.01 -5.10
CA VAL A 91 4.45 5.74 -5.69
C VAL A 91 3.76 4.59 -4.96
N ASP A 92 3.17 3.68 -5.73
CA ASP A 92 2.73 2.39 -5.20
C ASP A 92 3.97 1.49 -5.04
N PRO A 93 4.33 1.05 -3.81
CA PRO A 93 5.47 0.16 -3.59
C PRO A 93 5.40 -1.16 -4.36
N GLY A 94 4.18 -1.61 -4.75
CA GLY A 94 3.98 -2.75 -5.62
C GLY A 94 4.72 -2.63 -6.96
N GLU A 95 4.83 -1.41 -7.48
CA GLU A 95 5.53 -1.13 -8.75
C GLU A 95 7.06 -1.21 -8.63
N LEU A 96 7.57 -1.21 -7.39
CA LEU A 96 8.99 -1.35 -7.12
C LEU A 96 9.40 -2.80 -6.81
N VAL A 97 8.44 -3.74 -6.75
CA VAL A 97 8.70 -5.12 -6.39
C VAL A 97 9.70 -5.75 -7.35
N ARG A 98 9.39 -5.79 -8.64
CA ARG A 98 10.25 -6.41 -9.65
C ARG A 98 11.66 -5.80 -9.74
N PRO A 99 11.84 -4.47 -9.83
CA PRO A 99 13.18 -3.90 -9.95
C PRO A 99 14.03 -4.13 -8.69
N ILE A 100 13.44 -4.10 -7.50
CA ILE A 100 14.18 -4.34 -6.24
C ILE A 100 14.47 -5.83 -6.03
N THR A 101 13.49 -6.73 -6.25
CA THR A 101 13.69 -8.17 -6.02
C THR A 101 14.68 -8.75 -7.01
N SER A 102 14.63 -8.35 -8.29
CA SER A 102 15.61 -8.82 -9.30
C SER A 102 17.04 -8.40 -8.95
N ALA A 103 17.24 -7.17 -8.47
CA ALA A 103 18.55 -6.72 -7.99
C ALA A 103 19.02 -7.53 -6.77
N ALA A 104 18.15 -7.72 -5.77
CA ALA A 104 18.49 -8.45 -4.55
C ALA A 104 18.78 -9.93 -4.81
N LEU A 105 17.95 -10.61 -5.61
CA LEU A 105 18.09 -12.04 -5.94
C LEU A 105 19.25 -12.36 -6.88
N SER A 106 19.93 -11.33 -7.40
CA SER A 106 21.18 -11.47 -8.15
C SER A 106 22.43 -11.45 -7.26
N ARG A 107 22.28 -11.18 -5.96
CA ARG A 107 23.34 -11.23 -4.96
C ARG A 107 23.48 -12.65 -4.41
N ASP A 108 24.65 -12.97 -3.87
CA ASP A 108 24.86 -14.22 -3.13
C ASP A 108 24.01 -14.29 -1.86
N ASN A 109 23.88 -13.15 -1.16
CA ASN A 109 22.97 -12.97 -0.04
C ASN A 109 21.93 -11.89 -0.38
N PRO A 110 20.70 -12.27 -0.77
CA PRO A 110 19.63 -11.32 -1.10
C PRO A 110 19.21 -10.44 0.08
N PHE A 111 19.22 -10.98 1.31
CA PHE A 111 18.84 -10.23 2.52
C PHE A 111 19.87 -9.17 2.92
N ALA A 112 21.03 -9.13 2.26
CA ALA A 112 21.99 -8.02 2.40
C ALA A 112 21.58 -6.76 1.62
N GLU A 113 20.50 -6.79 0.82
CA GLU A 113 19.98 -5.61 0.11
C GLU A 113 18.98 -4.83 0.99
N PRO A 114 19.30 -3.60 1.45
CA PRO A 114 18.41 -2.82 2.31
C PRO A 114 17.07 -2.48 1.64
N LEU A 115 17.08 -2.23 0.33
CA LEU A 115 15.86 -1.98 -0.44
C LEU A 115 14.88 -3.15 -0.36
N LEU A 116 15.38 -4.39 -0.39
CA LEU A 116 14.54 -5.58 -0.24
C LEU A 116 13.93 -5.65 1.16
N LEU A 117 14.74 -5.46 2.21
CA LEU A 117 14.25 -5.52 3.59
C LEU A 117 13.17 -4.47 3.87
N ARG A 118 13.31 -3.26 3.30
CA ARG A 118 12.30 -2.20 3.41
C ARG A 118 11.07 -2.53 2.59
N LEU A 119 11.23 -2.97 1.34
CA LEU A 119 10.12 -3.37 0.47
C LEU A 119 9.27 -4.48 1.11
N MET A 120 9.88 -5.44 1.80
CA MET A 120 9.16 -6.53 2.48
C MET A 120 8.23 -6.05 3.62
N GLN A 121 8.44 -4.84 4.14
CA GLN A 121 7.59 -4.23 5.16
C GLN A 121 6.39 -3.49 4.55
N ASP A 122 6.54 -2.99 3.31
CA ASP A 122 5.61 -2.05 2.68
C ASP A 122 4.85 -2.62 1.47
N ALA A 123 5.26 -3.79 0.96
CA ALA A 123 4.64 -4.44 -0.19
C ALA A 123 4.51 -5.96 0.00
N ILE A 124 3.45 -6.53 -0.58
CA ILE A 124 3.30 -7.98 -0.71
C ILE A 124 4.20 -8.43 -1.87
N VAL A 125 5.31 -9.09 -1.56
CA VAL A 125 6.25 -9.59 -2.58
C VAL A 125 5.90 -11.04 -2.93
N ARG A 126 5.34 -11.23 -4.13
CA ARG A 126 4.93 -12.54 -4.65
C ARG A 126 5.99 -13.12 -5.58
N ASP A 127 7.18 -13.40 -5.03
CA ASP A 127 8.29 -14.02 -5.76
C ASP A 127 8.59 -15.41 -5.17
N ALA A 128 8.54 -16.45 -6.00
CA ALA A 128 8.70 -17.83 -5.55
C ALA A 128 10.10 -18.10 -4.97
N ARG A 129 11.16 -17.52 -5.57
CA ARG A 129 12.54 -17.70 -5.09
C ARG A 129 12.72 -16.99 -3.75
N LEU A 130 12.16 -15.80 -3.59
CA LEU A 130 12.18 -15.11 -2.29
C LEU A 130 11.41 -15.91 -1.23
N GLN A 131 10.26 -16.48 -1.59
CA GLN A 131 9.46 -17.30 -0.67
C GLN A 131 10.22 -18.53 -0.16
N GLU A 132 10.94 -19.23 -1.05
CA GLU A 132 11.81 -20.35 -0.68
C GLU A 132 12.94 -19.91 0.27
N LEU A 133 13.59 -18.78 -0.02
CA LEU A 133 14.64 -18.21 0.83
C LEU A 133 14.11 -17.82 2.21
N ILE A 134 12.92 -17.21 2.28
CA ILE A 134 12.25 -16.91 3.56
C ILE A 134 12.04 -18.22 4.33
N GLY A 135 11.53 -19.27 3.68
CA GLY A 135 11.33 -20.58 4.29
C GLY A 135 12.61 -21.19 4.87
N ALA A 136 13.73 -21.07 4.15
CA ALA A 136 15.03 -21.58 4.56
C ALA A 136 15.68 -20.78 5.70
N GLU A 137 15.59 -19.45 5.67
CA GLU A 137 16.24 -18.59 6.67
C GLU A 137 15.41 -18.46 7.96
N ARG A 138 14.08 -18.45 7.87
CA ARG A 138 13.17 -18.22 9.01
C ARG A 138 13.48 -19.06 10.28
N PRO A 139 13.84 -20.36 10.18
CA PRO A 139 14.19 -21.18 11.35
C PRO A 139 15.52 -20.85 12.02
N ARG A 140 16.45 -20.18 11.33
CA ARG A 140 17.78 -19.88 11.86
C ARG A 140 17.70 -19.02 13.10
N ALA A 141 18.51 -19.34 14.11
CA ALA A 141 18.56 -18.60 15.36
C ALA A 141 19.35 -17.29 15.24
N ASP A 142 20.38 -17.26 14.41
CA ASP A 142 21.41 -16.23 14.32
C ASP A 142 21.14 -15.12 13.28
N LEU A 143 19.89 -14.98 12.81
CA LEU A 143 19.53 -13.90 11.90
C LEU A 143 19.59 -12.52 12.58
N ALA A 144 20.15 -11.56 11.86
CA ALA A 144 20.06 -10.14 12.19
C ALA A 144 18.60 -9.71 12.40
N LEU A 145 18.37 -8.80 13.34
CA LEU A 145 17.03 -8.39 13.73
C LEU A 145 16.27 -7.74 12.57
N GLU A 146 16.94 -6.95 11.72
CA GLU A 146 16.29 -6.30 10.57
C GLU A 146 15.78 -7.33 9.56
N VAL A 147 16.60 -8.36 9.28
CA VAL A 147 16.23 -9.47 8.37
C VAL A 147 15.05 -10.25 8.94
N ARG A 148 15.10 -10.60 10.23
CA ARG A 148 14.00 -11.30 10.90
C ARG A 148 12.71 -10.49 10.89
N THR A 149 12.81 -9.18 11.10
CA THR A 149 11.67 -8.26 11.08
C THR A 149 11.05 -8.17 9.69
N ALA A 150 11.87 -8.03 8.65
CA ALA A 150 11.40 -8.05 7.26
C ALA A 150 10.69 -9.36 6.91
N ILE A 151 11.27 -10.51 7.29
CA ILE A 151 10.64 -11.83 7.14
C ILE A 151 9.29 -11.88 7.87
N ALA A 152 9.23 -11.41 9.12
CA ALA A 152 8.00 -11.40 9.91
C ALA A 152 6.89 -10.56 9.27
N HIS A 153 7.23 -9.37 8.77
CA HIS A 153 6.30 -8.59 7.96
C HIS A 153 5.82 -9.37 6.75
N GLN A 154 6.74 -10.01 6.01
CA GLN A 154 6.35 -10.66 4.78
C GLN A 154 5.52 -11.93 5.00
N CYS A 155 5.78 -12.69 6.07
CA CYS A 155 4.92 -13.79 6.49
C CYS A 155 3.51 -13.30 6.83
N PHE A 156 3.38 -12.17 7.54
CA PHE A 156 2.06 -11.60 7.83
C PHE A 156 1.34 -11.10 6.57
N ASN A 157 2.06 -10.39 5.69
CA ASN A 157 1.55 -9.84 4.44
C ASN A 157 1.11 -10.93 3.44
N THR A 158 1.69 -12.12 3.53
CA THR A 158 1.35 -13.30 2.72
C THR A 158 0.46 -14.30 3.46
N GLU A 159 -0.16 -13.88 4.57
CA GLU A 159 -1.11 -14.67 5.35
C GLU A 159 -0.55 -16.01 5.85
N TYR A 160 0.74 -16.02 6.19
CA TYR A 160 1.46 -17.17 6.71
C TYR A 160 1.37 -18.42 5.82
N LEU A 161 1.59 -18.24 4.51
CA LEU A 161 1.61 -19.34 3.52
C LEU A 161 2.56 -20.50 3.88
N LEU A 162 3.61 -20.22 4.68
CA LEU A 162 4.61 -21.21 5.09
C LEU A 162 4.21 -21.91 6.39
N ASP A 163 4.55 -23.20 6.48
CA ASP A 163 4.32 -24.07 7.65
C ASP A 163 4.66 -23.40 8.99
N ASP A 164 3.83 -23.60 10.02
CA ASP A 164 3.99 -22.97 11.33
C ASP A 164 4.51 -23.92 12.42
N SER A 165 4.90 -25.16 12.09
CA SER A 165 5.27 -26.19 13.07
C SER A 165 6.50 -25.82 13.91
N ALA A 166 7.41 -25.01 13.35
CA ALA A 166 8.60 -24.52 14.04
C ALA A 166 8.36 -23.21 14.84
N ALA A 167 7.11 -22.79 15.01
CA ALA A 167 6.78 -21.58 15.77
C ALA A 167 7.24 -21.70 17.23
N PRO A 168 7.94 -20.69 17.79
CA PRO A 168 8.24 -20.68 19.20
C PRO A 168 6.94 -20.55 20.02
N PRO A 169 6.84 -21.20 21.20
CA PRO A 169 5.67 -21.06 22.05
C PRO A 169 5.59 -19.63 22.62
N ALA A 170 4.38 -19.08 22.70
CA ALA A 170 4.15 -17.71 23.18
C ALA A 170 4.66 -17.46 24.61
N SER A 171 4.77 -18.50 25.45
CA SER A 171 5.31 -18.42 26.81
C SER A 171 6.82 -18.14 26.87
N THR A 172 7.54 -18.27 25.76
CA THR A 172 9.01 -18.07 25.70
C THR A 172 9.41 -16.65 25.30
N LEU A 173 8.46 -15.79 24.93
CA LEU A 173 8.72 -14.45 24.43
C LEU A 173 9.09 -13.51 25.59
N LYS A 174 10.34 -13.00 25.62
CA LYS A 174 10.83 -12.13 26.69
C LYS A 174 11.48 -10.85 26.17
N GLN A 175 12.17 -10.95 25.04
CA GLN A 175 12.90 -9.85 24.43
C GLN A 175 12.33 -9.52 23.05
N PRO A 176 12.56 -8.31 22.51
CA PRO A 176 12.04 -7.90 21.20
C PRO A 176 12.33 -8.91 20.09
N ALA A 177 13.54 -9.48 20.04
CA ALA A 177 13.90 -10.48 19.05
C ALA A 177 13.04 -11.75 19.08
N ASP A 178 12.53 -12.14 20.25
CA ASP A 178 11.64 -13.30 20.39
C ASP A 178 10.30 -13.03 19.70
N TYR A 179 9.76 -11.81 19.86
CA TYR A 179 8.53 -11.39 19.18
C TYR A 179 8.70 -11.35 17.67
N ALA A 180 9.82 -10.83 17.16
CA ALA A 180 10.10 -10.88 15.72
C ALA A 180 10.21 -12.33 15.20
N ARG A 181 10.77 -13.24 16.00
CA ARG A 181 10.83 -14.67 15.64
C ARG A 181 9.44 -15.30 15.62
N TYR A 182 8.62 -15.06 16.64
CA TYR A 182 7.24 -15.54 16.70
C TYR A 182 6.41 -15.01 15.52
N ALA A 183 6.54 -13.71 15.24
CA ALA A 183 5.83 -12.97 14.19
C ALA A 183 6.14 -13.47 12.76
N ALA A 184 7.19 -14.26 12.57
CA ALA A 184 7.48 -14.94 11.31
C ALA A 184 6.67 -16.23 11.09
N TYR A 185 5.98 -16.71 12.12
CA TYR A 185 5.16 -17.91 12.07
C TYR A 185 3.71 -17.66 12.40
N ARG A 186 3.42 -16.73 13.33
CA ARG A 186 2.06 -16.47 13.81
C ARG A 186 1.85 -14.97 14.09
N PRO A 187 0.63 -14.45 13.85
CA PRO A 187 0.35 -13.03 14.05
C PRO A 187 0.33 -12.63 15.51
N LEU A 188 1.03 -11.55 15.83
CA LEU A 188 1.17 -11.06 17.21
C LEU A 188 -0.17 -10.64 17.86
N HIS A 189 -1.19 -10.21 17.11
CA HIS A 189 -2.51 -9.88 17.69
C HIS A 189 -3.24 -11.09 18.32
N THR A 190 -2.74 -12.32 18.13
CA THR A 190 -3.31 -13.54 18.74
C THR A 190 -2.78 -13.81 20.14
N LEU A 191 -1.79 -13.03 20.60
CA LEU A 191 -1.31 -13.11 21.97
C LEU A 191 -2.38 -12.60 22.94
N HIS A 192 -2.49 -13.26 24.09
CA HIS A 192 -3.47 -12.90 25.13
C HIS A 192 -3.27 -11.47 25.70
N ASP A 193 -2.04 -10.97 25.67
CA ASP A 193 -1.62 -9.67 26.17
C ASP A 193 -1.13 -8.74 25.05
N ALA A 194 -1.70 -8.89 23.84
CA ALA A 194 -1.24 -8.20 22.63
C ALA A 194 -1.16 -6.66 22.79
N GLU A 195 -2.09 -6.01 23.48
CA GLU A 195 -2.06 -4.55 23.70
C GLU A 195 -0.83 -4.11 24.52
N ARG A 196 -0.50 -4.87 25.59
CA ARG A 196 0.71 -4.63 26.40
C ARG A 196 1.96 -4.85 25.54
N VAL A 197 1.99 -5.94 24.78
CA VAL A 197 3.09 -6.25 23.85
C VAL A 197 3.27 -5.13 22.83
N ALA A 198 2.20 -4.58 22.27
CA ALA A 198 2.27 -3.45 21.34
C ALA A 198 2.89 -2.21 21.99
N ALA A 199 2.47 -1.85 23.20
CA ALA A 199 3.00 -0.70 23.94
C ALA A 199 4.51 -0.87 24.28
N ASP A 200 4.95 -2.09 24.56
CA ASP A 200 6.35 -2.39 24.82
C ASP A 200 7.19 -2.35 23.53
N LEU A 201 6.72 -3.00 22.46
CA LEU A 201 7.43 -3.04 21.18
C LEU A 201 7.49 -1.67 20.48
N ALA A 202 6.52 -0.79 20.71
CA ALA A 202 6.52 0.59 20.20
C ALA A 202 7.76 1.40 20.64
N LYS A 203 8.45 0.98 21.72
CA LYS A 203 9.66 1.62 22.25
C LYS A 203 10.96 1.02 21.68
N THR A 204 10.83 0.14 20.69
CA THR A 204 11.93 -0.64 20.11
C THR A 204 11.96 -0.47 18.59
N PRO A 205 13.00 -0.96 17.89
CA PRO A 205 12.99 -1.02 16.43
C PRO A 205 11.82 -1.81 15.81
N LEU A 206 11.06 -2.58 16.61
CA LEU A 206 9.89 -3.35 16.18
C LEU A 206 8.57 -2.57 16.22
N ALA A 207 8.61 -1.26 16.40
CA ALA A 207 7.41 -0.43 16.45
C ALA A 207 6.49 -0.62 15.23
N LEU A 208 7.06 -0.68 14.02
CA LEU A 208 6.28 -0.92 12.79
C LEU A 208 5.69 -2.34 12.76
N LEU A 209 6.42 -3.34 13.26
CA LEU A 209 5.92 -4.72 13.35
C LEU A 209 4.73 -4.82 14.30
N ALA A 210 4.81 -4.18 15.47
CA ALA A 210 3.72 -4.08 16.43
C ALA A 210 2.51 -3.33 15.85
N GLN A 211 2.75 -2.21 15.16
CA GLN A 211 1.71 -1.46 14.47
C GLN A 211 0.96 -2.36 13.48
N ARG A 212 1.69 -3.08 12.61
CA ARG A 212 1.10 -3.89 11.52
C ARG A 212 0.44 -5.17 12.00
N GLN A 213 1.06 -5.87 12.96
CA GLN A 213 0.57 -7.19 13.39
C GLN A 213 -0.36 -7.15 14.61
N ILE A 214 -0.40 -6.04 15.35
CA ILE A 214 -1.22 -5.90 16.57
C ILE A 214 -2.19 -4.73 16.46
N VAL A 215 -1.68 -3.50 16.43
CA VAL A 215 -2.51 -2.29 16.57
C VAL A 215 -3.54 -2.20 15.45
N GLU A 216 -3.10 -2.40 14.21
CA GLU A 216 -4.00 -2.37 13.05
C GLU A 216 -5.07 -3.48 13.10
N PRO A 217 -4.76 -4.77 13.28
CA PRO A 217 -5.79 -5.81 13.41
C PRO A 217 -6.78 -5.60 14.56
N LEU A 218 -6.33 -5.07 15.70
CA LEU A 218 -7.24 -4.76 16.82
C LEU A 218 -8.18 -3.61 16.47
N GLU A 219 -7.66 -2.56 15.84
CA GLU A 219 -8.48 -1.44 15.38
C GLU A 219 -9.47 -1.86 14.28
N GLU A 220 -9.05 -2.72 13.35
CA GLU A 220 -9.92 -3.29 12.31
C GLU A 220 -11.12 -4.03 12.93
N ARG A 221 -10.90 -4.80 14.01
CA ARG A 221 -11.99 -5.48 14.75
C ARG A 221 -12.91 -4.51 15.45
N ARG A 222 -12.36 -3.47 16.09
CA ARG A 222 -13.14 -2.42 16.76
C ARG A 222 -14.05 -1.71 15.76
N LEU A 223 -13.48 -1.29 14.64
CA LEU A 223 -14.18 -0.60 13.56
C LEU A 223 -15.26 -1.49 12.93
N ALA A 224 -14.97 -2.77 12.71
CA ALA A 224 -15.93 -3.73 12.17
C ALA A 224 -17.20 -3.86 13.03
N ALA A 225 -17.05 -3.81 14.36
CA ALA A 225 -18.19 -3.90 15.30
C ALA A 225 -19.16 -2.70 15.21
N GLU A 226 -18.70 -1.56 14.69
CA GLU A 226 -19.51 -0.33 14.54
C GLU A 226 -20.25 -0.27 13.19
N ILE A 227 -19.98 -1.20 12.27
CA ILE A 227 -20.51 -1.12 10.90
C ILE A 227 -21.98 -1.58 10.87
N PRO A 228 -22.91 -0.72 10.42
CA PRO A 228 -24.32 -1.09 10.36
C PRO A 228 -24.56 -2.22 9.35
N THR A 229 -25.39 -3.18 9.75
CA THR A 229 -25.82 -4.30 8.90
C THR A 229 -27.13 -3.97 8.20
N ILE A 230 -27.25 -4.34 6.92
CA ILE A 230 -28.46 -4.21 6.11
C ILE A 230 -28.98 -5.59 5.76
N GLY A 231 -30.25 -5.85 6.09
CA GLY A 231 -30.90 -7.12 5.83
C GLY A 231 -30.39 -8.27 6.69
N LYS A 232 -30.84 -9.49 6.38
CA LYS A 232 -30.34 -10.74 6.98
C LYS A 232 -29.52 -11.48 5.92
N PRO A 233 -28.37 -12.08 6.26
CA PRO A 233 -27.65 -12.97 5.34
C PRO A 233 -28.57 -14.10 4.90
N GLN A 234 -28.64 -14.38 3.60
CA GLN A 234 -29.53 -15.41 3.05
C GLN A 234 -28.73 -16.61 2.54
N GLY A 235 -29.00 -17.80 3.10
CA GLY A 235 -28.55 -19.06 2.53
C GLY A 235 -27.18 -19.56 2.97
N ALA A 236 -26.98 -20.88 2.79
CA ALA A 236 -25.75 -21.58 3.18
C ALA A 236 -24.52 -21.13 2.37
N VAL A 237 -24.72 -20.74 1.10
CA VAL A 237 -23.64 -20.27 0.21
C VAL A 237 -23.07 -18.94 0.71
N SER A 238 -23.92 -17.94 1.00
CA SER A 238 -23.47 -16.66 1.57
C SER A 238 -22.76 -16.85 2.92
N THR A 239 -23.19 -17.83 3.73
CA THR A 239 -22.52 -18.15 5.00
C THR A 239 -21.12 -18.74 4.79
N ALA A 240 -20.97 -19.69 3.86
CA ALA A 240 -19.67 -20.30 3.54
C ALA A 240 -18.69 -19.29 2.93
N VAL A 241 -19.17 -18.48 1.97
CA VAL A 241 -18.38 -17.42 1.33
C VAL A 241 -17.94 -16.38 2.37
N ARG A 242 -18.83 -15.99 3.29
CA ARG A 242 -18.50 -15.09 4.39
C ARG A 242 -17.40 -15.64 5.28
N GLN A 243 -17.50 -16.89 5.71
CA GLN A 243 -16.49 -17.51 6.59
C GLN A 243 -15.09 -17.47 5.98
N GLN A 244 -14.98 -17.69 4.67
CA GLN A 244 -13.71 -17.60 3.95
C GLN A 244 -13.09 -16.20 4.03
N TYR A 245 -13.87 -15.15 3.77
CA TYR A 245 -13.38 -13.76 3.80
C TYR A 245 -13.21 -13.18 5.21
N GLU A 246 -13.92 -13.70 6.21
CA GLU A 246 -13.74 -13.31 7.62
C GLU A 246 -12.44 -13.89 8.18
N ALA A 247 -12.05 -15.09 7.74
CA ALA A 247 -10.77 -15.69 8.11
C ALA A 247 -9.60 -14.91 7.48
N ASN A 248 -9.70 -14.61 6.16
CA ASN A 248 -8.64 -13.98 5.39
C ASN A 248 -9.22 -12.87 4.47
N PRO A 249 -9.25 -11.60 4.91
CA PRO A 249 -9.76 -10.48 4.11
C PRO A 249 -8.92 -10.26 2.86
N TYR A 250 -9.54 -10.27 1.67
CA TYR A 250 -8.82 -10.15 0.39
C TYR A 250 -9.43 -9.09 -0.54
N PRO A 251 -8.62 -8.38 -1.36
CA PRO A 251 -7.16 -8.33 -1.33
C PRO A 251 -6.64 -7.39 -0.24
N ARG A 252 -5.68 -7.80 0.60
CA ARG A 252 -4.97 -6.83 1.48
C ARG A 252 -4.00 -6.01 0.65
N TRP A 253 -3.86 -4.72 1.00
CA TRP A 253 -2.96 -3.78 0.33
C TRP A 253 -2.34 -2.85 1.38
N ILE A 254 -1.02 -2.84 1.49
CA ILE A 254 -0.35 -2.14 2.60
C ILE A 254 -0.33 -0.64 2.33
N ARG A 255 0.19 -0.29 1.15
CA ARG A 255 0.21 1.06 0.58
C ARG A 255 -0.29 0.96 -0.86
N THR A 256 -0.87 2.05 -1.35
CA THR A 256 -1.25 2.20 -2.74
C THR A 256 -1.03 3.65 -3.15
N GLN A 257 -1.03 3.94 -4.44
CA GLN A 257 -0.93 5.32 -4.91
C GLN A 257 -2.02 6.18 -4.25
N THR A 258 -1.59 7.31 -3.67
CA THR A 258 -2.52 8.22 -2.99
C THR A 258 -2.83 9.45 -3.82
N HIS A 259 -2.10 9.73 -4.90
CA HIS A 259 -2.36 10.93 -5.68
C HIS A 259 -3.30 10.60 -6.86
N PHE A 260 -4.49 11.18 -6.86
CA PHE A 260 -5.43 11.14 -7.98
C PHE A 260 -5.73 12.58 -8.42
N ASN A 261 -5.75 12.83 -9.72
CA ASN A 261 -6.27 14.08 -10.25
C ASN A 261 -7.80 14.02 -10.14
N ALA A 262 -8.32 14.48 -9.02
CA ALA A 262 -9.76 14.51 -8.77
C ALA A 262 -10.45 15.41 -9.79
N ALA A 263 -11.48 14.89 -10.45
CA ALA A 263 -12.29 15.64 -11.40
C ALA A 263 -13.77 15.32 -11.19
N PRO A 264 -14.68 16.22 -11.58
CA PRO A 264 -16.10 15.92 -11.59
C PRO A 264 -16.40 14.67 -12.43
N LEU A 265 -17.31 13.80 -11.96
CA LEU A 265 -17.67 12.58 -12.69
C LEU A 265 -18.12 12.91 -14.13
N ALA A 266 -18.85 14.02 -14.29
CA ALA A 266 -19.32 14.47 -15.59
C ALA A 266 -18.19 14.79 -16.57
N ASP A 267 -17.08 15.36 -16.10
CA ASP A 267 -15.92 15.68 -16.93
C ASP A 267 -15.22 14.40 -17.39
N ILE A 268 -15.03 13.44 -16.47
CA ILE A 268 -14.43 12.14 -16.78
C ILE A 268 -15.29 11.38 -17.80
N VAL A 269 -16.62 11.41 -17.67
CA VAL A 269 -17.52 10.76 -18.64
C VAL A 269 -17.41 11.42 -20.02
N ARG A 270 -17.36 12.76 -20.09
CA ARG A 270 -17.21 13.49 -21.36
C ARG A 270 -15.88 13.17 -22.06
N GLU A 271 -14.81 13.05 -21.29
CA GLU A 271 -13.48 12.72 -21.79
C GLU A 271 -13.41 11.28 -22.32
N LEU A 272 -13.86 10.31 -21.53
CA LEU A 272 -13.76 8.89 -21.87
C LEU A 272 -14.79 8.44 -22.91
N PHE A 273 -15.97 9.07 -22.94
CA PHE A 273 -17.08 8.70 -23.81
C PHE A 273 -17.65 9.92 -24.53
N PRO A 274 -16.92 10.50 -25.50
CA PRO A 274 -17.39 11.64 -26.29
C PRO A 274 -18.77 11.37 -26.90
N GLY A 275 -19.72 12.29 -26.69
CA GLY A 275 -21.10 12.17 -27.18
C GLY A 275 -22.09 11.53 -26.20
N THR A 276 -21.63 11.01 -25.06
CA THR A 276 -22.52 10.52 -24.00
C THR A 276 -23.01 11.68 -23.13
N PRO A 277 -24.34 11.85 -22.92
CA PRO A 277 -24.86 12.85 -22.00
C PRO A 277 -24.35 12.61 -20.57
N ALA A 278 -23.54 13.52 -20.06
CA ALA A 278 -23.04 13.48 -18.70
C ALA A 278 -23.97 14.27 -17.76
N LYS A 279 -24.48 13.61 -16.72
CA LYS A 279 -25.29 14.27 -15.70
C LYS A 279 -24.38 15.16 -14.83
N ALA A 280 -24.70 16.44 -14.75
CA ALA A 280 -23.99 17.38 -13.89
C ALA A 280 -24.42 17.25 -12.41
N GLY A 281 -23.51 17.60 -11.50
CA GLY A 281 -23.76 17.66 -10.06
C GLY A 281 -23.32 16.41 -9.31
N ALA A 282 -23.48 16.45 -7.99
CA ALA A 282 -22.92 15.45 -7.09
C ALA A 282 -23.46 14.04 -7.37
N ALA A 283 -22.55 13.09 -7.56
CA ALA A 283 -22.85 11.68 -7.78
C ALA A 283 -22.99 10.93 -6.44
N ARG A 284 -23.99 10.05 -6.37
CA ARG A 284 -24.07 9.01 -5.33
C ARG A 284 -23.64 7.69 -5.95
N ILE A 285 -22.52 7.16 -5.49
CA ILE A 285 -21.90 5.97 -6.08
C ILE A 285 -22.05 4.79 -5.12
N LEU A 286 -22.55 3.67 -5.61
CA LEU A 286 -22.56 2.39 -4.88
C LEU A 286 -21.37 1.55 -5.35
N VAL A 287 -20.53 1.11 -4.41
CA VAL A 287 -19.50 0.09 -4.66
C VAL A 287 -19.93 -1.18 -3.94
N ALA A 288 -20.49 -2.10 -4.71
CA ALA A 288 -21.00 -3.38 -4.24
C ALA A 288 -19.91 -4.46 -4.27
N GLY A 289 -19.69 -5.13 -3.14
CA GLY A 289 -18.57 -6.05 -2.97
C GLY A 289 -17.25 -5.30 -2.86
N CYS A 290 -17.18 -4.31 -1.96
CA CYS A 290 -16.04 -3.40 -1.88
C CYS A 290 -14.77 -4.06 -1.30
N GLY A 291 -14.88 -5.26 -0.73
CA GLY A 291 -13.79 -5.96 -0.07
C GLY A 291 -13.09 -5.08 0.95
N THR A 292 -11.76 -5.07 0.90
CA THR A 292 -10.86 -4.24 1.72
C THR A 292 -10.82 -2.76 1.33
N GLY A 293 -11.75 -2.30 0.49
CA GLY A 293 -12.02 -0.89 0.26
C GLY A 293 -11.14 -0.17 -0.76
N GLN A 294 -10.15 -0.83 -1.39
CA GLN A 294 -9.23 -0.15 -2.32
C GLN A 294 -9.96 0.57 -3.46
N ASN A 295 -10.90 -0.13 -4.11
CA ASN A 295 -11.70 0.46 -5.20
C ASN A 295 -12.64 1.56 -4.69
N ALA A 296 -13.26 1.38 -3.52
CA ALA A 296 -14.14 2.39 -2.92
C ALA A 296 -13.38 3.68 -2.59
N ILE A 297 -12.18 3.55 -2.02
CA ILE A 297 -11.28 4.66 -1.70
C ILE A 297 -10.82 5.36 -2.98
N ALA A 298 -10.36 4.61 -3.99
CA ALA A 298 -9.96 5.19 -5.27
C ALA A 298 -11.11 5.96 -5.95
N THR A 299 -12.31 5.38 -5.94
CA THR A 299 -13.54 6.01 -6.45
C THR A 299 -13.82 7.32 -5.75
N ALA A 300 -13.82 7.32 -4.41
CA ALA A 300 -14.10 8.50 -3.59
C ALA A 300 -13.10 9.64 -3.79
N ARG A 301 -11.83 9.31 -4.08
CA ARG A 301 -10.78 10.30 -4.34
C ARG A 301 -10.74 10.78 -5.78
N ARG A 302 -11.11 9.93 -6.74
CA ARG A 302 -11.10 10.26 -8.16
C ARG A 302 -12.24 11.20 -8.55
N PHE A 303 -13.42 11.00 -7.97
CA PHE A 303 -14.61 11.78 -8.30
C PHE A 303 -14.85 12.87 -7.25
N ALA A 304 -14.42 14.10 -7.58
CA ALA A 304 -14.40 15.23 -6.66
C ALA A 304 -15.80 15.59 -6.11
N ASP A 305 -16.84 15.33 -6.90
CA ASP A 305 -18.24 15.61 -6.59
C ASP A 305 -19.01 14.33 -6.29
N SER A 306 -18.53 13.49 -5.37
CA SER A 306 -19.21 12.22 -5.06
C SER A 306 -19.31 11.88 -3.57
N THR A 307 -20.37 11.15 -3.23
CA THR A 307 -20.42 10.33 -2.02
C THR A 307 -20.48 8.86 -2.41
N VAL A 308 -19.77 8.02 -1.66
CA VAL A 308 -19.66 6.58 -1.91
C VAL A 308 -20.35 5.81 -0.79
N LEU A 309 -21.24 4.90 -1.16
CA LEU A 309 -21.71 3.82 -0.29
C LEU A 309 -20.97 2.55 -0.69
N ALA A 310 -20.19 2.00 0.22
CA ALA A 310 -19.42 0.78 0.01
C ALA A 310 -20.02 -0.36 0.83
N VAL A 311 -20.33 -1.47 0.18
CA VAL A 311 -20.98 -2.62 0.83
C VAL A 311 -20.20 -3.90 0.60
N ASP A 312 -20.09 -4.73 1.63
CA ASP A 312 -19.47 -6.05 1.54
C ASP A 312 -20.10 -7.03 2.54
N LEU A 313 -19.87 -8.32 2.31
CA LEU A 313 -20.36 -9.42 3.13
C LEU A 313 -19.42 -9.74 4.31
N SER A 314 -18.15 -9.38 4.24
CA SER A 314 -17.15 -9.65 5.29
C SER A 314 -16.96 -8.43 6.19
N LEU A 315 -17.28 -8.59 7.50
CA LEU A 315 -17.02 -7.54 8.48
C LEU A 315 -15.51 -7.32 8.67
N ALA A 316 -14.69 -8.37 8.62
CA ALA A 316 -13.24 -8.23 8.65
C ALA A 316 -12.71 -7.38 7.47
N SER A 317 -13.21 -7.60 6.25
CA SER A 317 -12.87 -6.77 5.08
C SER A 317 -13.30 -5.31 5.26
N LEU A 318 -14.50 -5.09 5.79
CA LEU A 318 -15.02 -3.74 6.02
C LEU A 318 -14.28 -3.00 7.15
N GLY A 319 -13.89 -3.71 8.22
CA GLY A 319 -13.04 -3.16 9.29
C GLY A 319 -11.70 -2.69 8.75
N TYR A 320 -11.08 -3.51 7.89
CA TYR A 320 -9.88 -3.12 7.13
C TYR A 320 -10.11 -1.88 6.26
N ALA A 321 -11.16 -1.90 5.45
CA ALA A 321 -11.52 -0.81 4.54
C ALA A 321 -11.72 0.51 5.29
N LYS A 322 -12.43 0.48 6.43
CA LYS A 322 -12.69 1.65 7.27
C LYS A 322 -11.39 2.18 7.89
N ARG A 323 -10.53 1.31 8.43
CA ARG A 323 -9.22 1.73 8.97
C ARG A 323 -8.37 2.43 7.90
N LYS A 324 -8.26 1.83 6.71
CA LYS A 324 -7.49 2.42 5.60
C LYS A 324 -8.09 3.74 5.10
N THR A 325 -9.41 3.88 5.14
CA THR A 325 -10.11 5.12 4.81
C THR A 325 -9.74 6.24 5.77
N GLU A 326 -9.75 5.95 7.08
CA GLU A 326 -9.34 6.88 8.13
C GLU A 326 -7.84 7.23 8.05
N GLU A 327 -6.97 6.24 7.83
CA GLU A 327 -5.52 6.41 7.61
C GLU A 327 -5.23 7.36 6.45
N LEU A 328 -6.04 7.32 5.38
CA LEU A 328 -5.90 8.15 4.19
C LEU A 328 -6.67 9.47 4.25
N GLY A 329 -7.39 9.75 5.34
CA GLY A 329 -8.15 10.99 5.52
C GLY A 329 -9.33 11.15 4.55
N VAL A 330 -9.90 10.06 4.06
CA VAL A 330 -11.02 10.10 3.10
C VAL A 330 -12.34 10.14 3.85
N SER A 331 -13.17 11.16 3.59
CA SER A 331 -14.38 11.42 4.39
C SER A 331 -15.71 11.16 3.66
N ASN A 332 -15.70 11.01 2.34
CA ASN A 332 -16.89 10.88 1.51
C ASN A 332 -17.31 9.43 1.23
N ILE A 333 -17.00 8.50 2.15
CA ILE A 333 -17.36 7.07 2.06
C ILE A 333 -18.13 6.63 3.31
N ALA A 334 -19.22 5.90 3.11
CA ALA A 334 -19.92 5.16 4.15
C ALA A 334 -19.85 3.66 3.89
N TYR A 335 -19.57 2.87 4.93
CA TYR A 335 -19.52 1.41 4.85
C TYR A 335 -20.78 0.76 5.42
N ARG A 336 -21.26 -0.32 4.79
CA ARG A 336 -22.35 -1.16 5.31
C ARG A 336 -22.03 -2.64 5.12
N HIS A 337 -22.37 -3.44 6.11
CA HIS A 337 -22.33 -4.88 6.01
C HIS A 337 -23.65 -5.38 5.40
N ALA A 338 -23.57 -6.02 4.24
CA ALA A 338 -24.76 -6.48 3.54
C ALA A 338 -24.43 -7.68 2.63
N ASP A 339 -25.40 -8.58 2.51
CA ASP A 339 -25.42 -9.52 1.39
C ASP A 339 -25.85 -8.75 0.13
N LEU A 340 -25.17 -8.97 -0.99
CA LEU A 340 -25.52 -8.36 -2.28
C LEU A 340 -26.96 -8.70 -2.69
N LEU A 341 -27.46 -9.87 -2.30
CA LEU A 341 -28.83 -10.31 -2.55
C LEU A 341 -29.87 -9.57 -1.69
N ALA A 342 -29.43 -8.89 -0.63
CA ALA A 342 -30.29 -8.12 0.27
C ALA A 342 -30.32 -6.61 -0.04
N LEU A 343 -29.62 -6.15 -1.10
CA LEU A 343 -29.52 -4.73 -1.43
C LEU A 343 -30.84 -4.09 -1.90
N GLY A 344 -31.86 -4.88 -2.25
CA GLY A 344 -33.21 -4.35 -2.51
C GLY A 344 -33.86 -3.66 -1.30
N ALA A 345 -33.27 -3.78 -0.10
CA ALA A 345 -33.69 -3.11 1.12
C ALA A 345 -33.02 -1.74 1.37
N LEU A 346 -32.18 -1.25 0.44
CA LEU A 346 -31.44 0.04 0.56
C LEU A 346 -32.25 1.28 0.21
#